data_AF-A0A7V8BL15-F1
#
_entry.id   AF-A0A7V8BL15-F1
#
_cell.length_a   1.000
_cell.length_b   1.000
_cell.length_c   1.000
_cell.angle_alpha   90.00
_cell.angle_beta   90.00
_cell.angle_gamma   90.00
#
_symmetry.space_group_name_H-M   'P 1'
#
loop_
_entity.id
_entity.type
_entity.pdbx_description
1 polymer ?
#
loop_
_entity_poly.entity_id
_entity_poly.type
_entity_poly.pdbx_seq_one_letter_code
_entity_poly.pdbx_strand_id
1 'polypeptide(L)' 'LVVGYHARWAALALALFTLLAAAFFHQFWAVAPQQQMIQQLMFMKNLSVAGGMLMVAALGAGPASLDSRRAAAGRRPAFN' A
#
# COMPACT_ATOMS: atom_id res chain seq x y z
N LEU A 1 8.00 15.55 9.61
CA LEU A 1 8.37 15.96 8.22
C LEU A 1 9.25 14.93 7.50
N VAL A 2 10.26 14.33 8.15
CA VAL A 2 11.07 13.25 7.52
C VAL A 2 10.30 11.92 7.36
N VAL A 3 9.38 11.59 8.28
CA VAL A 3 8.68 10.28 8.28
C VAL A 3 7.60 10.16 7.19
N GLY A 4 6.83 11.22 6.92
CA GLY A 4 5.81 11.21 5.87
C GLY A 4 6.36 11.13 4.44
N TYR A 5 7.56 11.69 4.19
CA TYR A 5 8.25 11.57 2.90
C TYR A 5 8.77 10.15 2.68
N HIS A 6 9.37 9.53 3.71
CA HIS A 6 9.78 8.13 3.67
C HIS A 6 8.60 7.18 3.45
N ALA A 7 7.44 7.45 4.03
CA ALA A 7 6.25 6.61 3.85
C ALA A 7 5.79 6.54 2.38
N ARG A 8 5.91 7.64 1.62
CA ARG A 8 5.54 7.67 0.19
C ARG A 8 6.49 6.82 -0.65
N TRP A 9 7.80 6.96 -0.43
CA TRP A 9 8.81 6.17 -1.13
C TRP A 9 8.74 4.69 -0.77
N ALA A 10 8.53 4.37 0.51
CA ALA A 10 8.32 2.99 0.96
C ALA A 10 7.08 2.38 0.29
N ALA A 11 5.96 3.12 0.23
CA ALA A 11 4.75 2.66 -0.43
C ALA A 11 4.94 2.44 -1.93
N LEU A 12 5.67 3.32 -2.63
CA LEU A 12 6.02 3.13 -4.05
C LEU A 12 6.88 1.89 -4.27
N ALA A 13 7.95 1.72 -3.48
CA ALA A 13 8.83 0.57 -3.58
C ALA A 13 8.07 -0.74 -3.34
N LEU A 14 7.20 -0.76 -2.33
CA LEU A 14 6.40 -1.93 -1.98
C LEU A 14 5.31 -2.23 -3.02
N ALA A 15 4.69 -1.19 -3.60
CA ALA A 15 3.74 -1.35 -4.70
C ALA A 15 4.42 -1.96 -5.93
N LEU A 16 5.59 -1.44 -6.32
CA LEU A 16 6.35 -1.96 -7.46
C LEU A 16 6.77 -3.40 -7.23
N PHE A 17 7.33 -3.71 -6.05
CA PHE A 17 7.71 -5.07 -5.68
C PHE A 17 6.51 -6.03 -5.76
N THR A 18 5.36 -5.63 -5.22
CA THR A 18 4.14 -6.44 -5.21
C THR A 18 3.63 -6.71 -6.64
N LEU A 19 3.66 -5.71 -7.52
CA LEU A 19 3.26 -5.87 -8.92
C LEU A 19 4.20 -6.82 -9.67
N LEU A 20 5.51 -6.66 -9.50
CA LEU A 20 6.50 -7.56 -10.10
C LEU A 20 6.28 -8.99 -9.61
N ALA A 21 6.16 -9.19 -8.29
CA ALA A 21 5.89 -10.52 -7.73
C ALA A 21 4.60 -11.13 -8.29
N ALA A 22 3.51 -10.37 -8.40
CA ALA A 22 2.27 -10.86 -9.00
C ALA A 22 2.44 -11.26 -10.47
N ALA A 23 3.14 -10.45 -11.25
CA ALA A 23 3.38 -10.69 -12.68
C ALA A 23 4.30 -11.88 -12.96
N PHE A 24 5.21 -12.24 -12.04
CA PHE A 24 6.09 -13.40 -12.19
C PHE A 24 5.52 -14.68 -11.59
N PHE A 25 4.83 -14.62 -10.44
CA PHE A 25 4.40 -15.81 -9.69
C PHE A 25 2.91 -16.17 -9.85
N HIS A 26 2.07 -15.25 -10.33
CA HIS A 26 0.62 -15.45 -10.47
C HIS A 26 0.14 -15.19 -11.91
N GLN A 27 0.87 -15.74 -12.88
CA GLN A 27 0.59 -15.62 -14.31
C GLN A 27 -0.65 -16.42 -14.73
N PHE A 28 -1.84 -15.97 -14.32
CA PHE A 28 -3.09 -16.69 -14.57
C PHE A 28 -3.39 -16.90 -16.07
N TRP A 29 -2.78 -16.11 -16.95
CA TRP A 29 -2.88 -16.22 -18.41
C TRP A 29 -1.99 -17.32 -19.02
N ALA A 30 -1.07 -17.91 -18.25
CA ALA A 30 -0.08 -18.89 -18.74
C ALA A 30 -0.16 -20.23 -17.98
N VAL A 31 -1.26 -20.51 -17.28
CA VAL A 31 -1.46 -21.75 -16.49
C VAL A 31 -2.60 -22.60 -17.04
N ALA A 32 -2.63 -23.87 -16.65
CA ALA A 32 -3.70 -24.79 -17.02
C ALA A 32 -5.07 -24.30 -16.51
N PRO A 33 -6.20 -24.62 -17.21
CA PRO A 33 -7.53 -24.13 -16.85
C PRO A 33 -7.95 -24.45 -15.41
N GLN A 34 -7.52 -25.59 -14.88
CA GLN A 34 -7.81 -26.01 -13.50
C GLN A 34 -7.17 -25.11 -12.45
N GLN A 35 -6.07 -24.43 -12.77
CA GLN A 35 -5.35 -23.52 -11.86
C GLN A 35 -5.62 -22.04 -12.15
N GLN A 36 -6.21 -21.73 -13.30
CA GLN A 36 -6.44 -20.37 -13.77
C GLN A 36 -7.23 -19.53 -12.77
N MET A 37 -8.32 -20.06 -12.21
CA MET A 37 -9.15 -19.34 -11.23
C MET A 37 -8.37 -18.96 -9.97
N ILE A 38 -7.60 -19.90 -9.41
CA ILE A 38 -6.81 -19.66 -8.18
C ILE A 38 -5.71 -18.63 -8.46
N GLN A 39 -5.01 -18.76 -9.58
CA GLN A 39 -3.95 -17.83 -9.95
C GLN A 39 -4.48 -16.42 -10.25
N GLN A 40 -5.65 -16.33 -10.89
CA GLN A 40 -6.31 -15.05 -11.13
C GLN A 40 -6.70 -14.39 -9.81
N LEU A 41 -7.24 -15.15 -8.86
CA LEU A 41 -7.60 -14.63 -7.54
C LEU A 41 -6.37 -14.12 -6.78
N MET A 42 -5.26 -14.87 -6.81
CA MET A 42 -3.98 -14.44 -6.23
C MET A 42 -3.42 -13.17 -6.89
N PHE A 43 -3.48 -13.10 -8.23
CA PHE A 43 -3.04 -11.91 -8.96
C PHE A 43 -3.88 -10.68 -8.58
N MET A 44 -5.21 -10.80 -8.61
CA MET A 44 -6.13 -9.70 -8.31
C MET A 44 -6.01 -9.23 -6.85
N LYS A 45 -5.74 -10.14 -5.91
CA LYS A 45 -5.41 -9.81 -4.52
C LYS A 45 -4.16 -8.93 -4.46
N ASN A 46 -3.07 -9.34 -5.10
CA ASN A 46 -1.83 -8.56 -5.09
C ASN A 46 -1.98 -7.21 -5.82
N LEU A 47 -2.75 -7.17 -6.91
CA LEU A 47 -3.07 -5.92 -7.61
C LEU A 47 -3.84 -4.95 -6.72
N SER A 48 -4.82 -5.43 -5.97
CA SER A 48 -5.57 -4.63 -4.99
C SER A 48 -4.65 -4.08 -3.89
N VAL A 49 -3.73 -4.89 -3.38
CA VAL A 49 -2.73 -4.48 -2.38
C VAL A 49 -1.81 -3.40 -2.93
N ALA A 50 -1.28 -3.57 -4.14
CA ALA A 50 -0.45 -2.56 -4.79
C ALA A 50 -1.23 -1.25 -5.04
N GLY A 51 -2.50 -1.34 -5.44
CA GLY A 51 -3.39 -0.18 -5.59
C GLY A 51 -3.57 0.59 -4.28
N GLY A 52 -3.75 -0.11 -3.16
CA GLY A 52 -3.80 0.51 -1.83
C GLY A 52 -2.50 1.23 -1.47
N MET A 53 -1.34 0.64 -1.78
CA MET A 53 -0.04 1.27 -1.56
C MET A 53 0.18 2.50 -2.46
N LEU A 54 -0.24 2.44 -3.72
CA LEU A 54 -0.20 3.61 -4.62
C LEU A 54 -1.09 4.74 -4.12
N MET A 55 -2.25 4.42 -3.54
CA MET A 55 -3.12 5.41 -2.91
C MET A 55 -2.45 6.09 -1.71
N VAL A 56 -1.73 5.32 -0.88
CA VAL A 56 -0.90 5.87 0.21
C VAL A 56 0.26 6.73 -0.33
N ALA A 57 0.89 6.33 -1.44
CA ALA A 57 1.93 7.12 -2.07
C ALA A 57 1.40 8.44 -2.66
N ALA A 58 0.20 8.43 -3.23
CA ALA A 58 -0.46 9.60 -3.83
C ALA A 58 -0.98 10.58 -2.77
N LEU A 59 -1.68 10.08 -1.75
CA LEU A 59 -2.34 10.89 -0.72
C LEU A 59 -1.46 11.15 0.51
N GLY A 60 -0.33 10.45 0.65
CA GLY A 60 0.46 10.42 1.88
C GLY A 60 -0.18 9.52 2.95
N ALA A 61 0.48 9.36 4.10
CA ALA A 61 0.05 8.42 5.16
C ALA A 61 -1.31 8.73 5.84
N GLY A 62 -2.02 9.77 5.39
CA GLY A 62 -3.36 10.12 5.84
C GLY A 62 -3.46 10.57 7.31
N PRO A 63 -4.60 11.17 7.71
CA PRO A 63 -4.88 11.63 9.07
C PRO A 63 -5.15 10.50 10.07
N ALA A 64 -4.96 9.23 9.70
CA ALA A 64 -5.00 8.08 10.61
C ALA A 64 -3.61 7.47 10.87
N SER A 65 -2.56 7.98 10.22
CA SER A 65 -1.19 7.60 10.59
C SER A 65 -0.88 8.04 12.02
N LEU A 66 0.01 7.32 12.70
CA LEU A 66 0.44 7.63 14.08
C LEU A 66 0.89 9.11 14.26
N ASP A 67 1.22 9.80 13.16
CA ASP A 67 1.57 11.22 13.09
C ASP A 67 0.39 12.17 13.38
N SER A 68 -0.83 11.87 12.93
CA SER A 68 -2.00 12.74 13.19
C SER A 68 -2.42 12.72 14.65
N ARG A 69 -2.27 11.56 15.31
CA ARG A 69 -2.54 11.39 16.74
C ARG A 69 -1.52 12.14 17.60
N ARG A 70 -0.25 12.23 17.17
CA ARG A 70 0.80 12.97 17.89
C ARG A 70 0.67 14.49 17.70
N ALA A 71 0.30 14.94 16.50
CA ALA A 71 0.00 16.35 16.23
C ALA A 71 -1.29 16.85 16.92
N ALA A 72 -2.27 15.97 17.15
CA ALA A 72 -3.44 16.27 17.97
C ALA A 72 -3.09 16.31 19.48
N ALA A 73 -2.24 15.39 19.95
CA ALA A 73 -1.80 15.36 21.36
C ALA A 73 -0.91 16.55 21.77
N GLY A 74 -0.24 17.20 20.82
CA GLY A 74 0.54 18.44 21.05
C GLY A 74 -0.30 19.71 21.16
N ARG A 75 -1.58 19.69 20.78
CA ARG A 75 -2.52 20.82 20.88
C ARG A 75 -3.35 20.75 22.16
N ARG A 76 -2.71 20.53 23.32
CA ARG A 76 -3.40 20.80 24.60
C ARG A 76 -3.61 22.31 24.69
N PRO A 77 -4.85 22.82 24.75
CA PRO A 77 -5.08 24.24 24.94
C PRO A 77 -4.48 24.61 26.31
N ALA A 78 -3.49 25.50 26.30
CA ALA A 78 -3.08 26.19 27.51
C ALA A 78 -4.28 27.08 27.90
N PHE A 79 -5.06 26.62 28.88
CA PHE A 79 -5.96 27.49 29.60
C PHE A 79 -5.09 28.52 30.32
N ASN A 80 -5.19 29.78 29.91
CA ASN A 80 -4.74 30.96 30.65
C ASN A 80 -5.98 31.75 31.04
#